data_AF-A0A454JD26-F1
#
_entry.id   AF-A0A454JD26-F1
#
_cell.length_a   1.000
_cell.length_b   1.000
_cell.length_c   1.000
_cell.angle_alpha   90.00
_cell.angle_beta   90.00
_cell.angle_gamma   90.00
#
_symmetry.space_group_name_H-M   'P 1'
#
loop_
_entity.id
_entity.type
_entity.pdbx_description
1 polymer ?
#
loop_
_entity_poly.entity_id
_entity_poly.type
_entity_poly.pdbx_seq_one_letter_code
_entity_poly.pdbx_strand_id
1 'polypeptide(L)'
;MWISLLFACIALLSGCSTMATSIAAKGSGTSRVYTASTEQVWAVLPGVVRASGLDYVNGDKQQGMALAQRSISAFSYGENVAIFVSPVQSPSKASQTRVEVVSKRTFAPNILATNWESVLLDGLATALAGRMTDTAAAVAPTPSSPLQHRDKVPPPSAYAPIDDAQAIPYIGDKGRARYPLYLKAATPKAFVINQRGGWRWIANDSDAMRKTLAICLADPGARCWLYAVDDQVVWQEDESKRTSLPELLLH
;
A
#
# COMPACT_ATOMS: atom_id res chain seq x y z
N MET A 1 30.54 51.36 -0.60
CA MET A 1 30.95 49.97 -0.88
C MET A 1 29.93 49.04 -0.24
N TRP A 2 28.97 48.53 -1.03
CA TRP A 2 28.02 47.51 -0.60
C TRP A 2 28.72 46.14 -0.61
N ILE A 3 28.73 45.46 0.53
CA ILE A 3 29.17 44.06 0.64
C ILE A 3 27.93 43.20 0.41
N SER A 4 27.84 42.61 -0.77
CA SER A 4 26.85 41.58 -1.10
C SER A 4 27.13 40.32 -0.27
N LEU A 5 26.34 40.07 0.78
CA LEU A 5 26.26 38.75 1.40
C LEU A 5 25.52 37.81 0.44
N LEU A 6 26.27 37.02 -0.33
CA LEU A 6 25.77 35.84 -1.02
C LEU A 6 25.50 34.75 0.03
N PHE A 7 24.27 34.68 0.52
CA PHE A 7 23.74 33.51 1.22
C PHE A 7 23.62 32.37 0.21
N ALA A 8 24.69 31.61 0.04
CA ALA A 8 24.65 30.33 -0.66
C ALA A 8 23.90 29.33 0.24
N CYS A 9 22.58 29.26 0.09
CA CYS A 9 21.77 28.14 0.58
C CYS A 9 22.24 26.86 -0.11
N ILE A 10 23.22 26.18 0.48
CA ILE A 10 23.56 24.80 0.12
C ILE A 10 22.41 23.93 0.60
N ALA A 11 21.42 23.72 -0.27
CA ALA A 11 20.38 22.74 -0.08
C ALA A 11 21.01 21.34 -0.17
N LEU A 12 21.44 20.81 0.97
CA LEU A 12 21.76 19.40 1.11
C LEU A 12 20.48 18.59 0.86
N LEU A 13 20.31 18.10 -0.35
CA LEU A 13 19.27 17.15 -0.75
C LEU A 13 19.55 15.80 -0.09
N SER A 14 19.24 15.68 1.20
CA SER A 14 19.13 14.39 1.86
C SER A 14 17.82 13.72 1.41
N GLY A 15 17.91 12.94 0.33
CA GLY A 15 16.78 12.23 -0.27
C GLY A 15 16.27 11.10 0.62
N CYS A 16 15.43 11.42 1.61
CA CYS A 16 14.62 10.41 2.29
C CYS A 16 13.68 9.77 1.27
N SER A 17 13.93 8.51 0.88
CA SER A 17 12.97 7.79 0.04
C SER A 17 11.64 7.67 0.79
N THR A 18 10.58 8.18 0.19
CA THR A 18 9.21 8.02 0.67
C THR A 18 8.45 7.18 -0.34
N MET A 19 7.34 6.54 0.04
CA MET A 19 6.49 5.84 -0.94
C MET A 19 6.09 6.74 -2.12
N ALA A 20 5.91 8.04 -1.89
CA ALA A 20 5.63 9.01 -2.96
C ALA A 20 6.77 9.10 -4.00
N THR A 21 8.04 9.01 -3.56
CA THR A 21 9.20 9.01 -4.48
C THR A 21 9.28 7.73 -5.33
N SER A 22 8.88 6.58 -4.79
CA SER A 22 8.82 5.33 -5.57
C SER A 22 7.69 5.36 -6.60
N ILE A 23 6.54 5.95 -6.25
CA ILE A 23 5.41 6.13 -7.17
C ILE A 23 5.75 7.10 -8.31
N ALA A 24 6.36 8.24 -7.98
CA ALA A 24 6.74 9.27 -8.95
C ALA A 24 7.81 8.78 -9.95
N ALA A 25 8.50 7.68 -9.64
CA ALA A 25 9.54 7.09 -10.47
C ALA A 25 9.02 6.00 -11.42
N LYS A 26 7.71 5.89 -11.65
CA LYS A 26 7.14 5.06 -12.72
C LYS A 26 7.80 5.34 -14.07
N GLY A 27 8.11 4.30 -14.84
CA GLY A 27 8.84 4.36 -16.11
C GLY A 27 10.37 4.29 -15.97
N SER A 28 10.91 4.32 -14.75
CA SER A 28 12.36 4.19 -14.47
C SER A 28 12.74 2.83 -13.87
N GLY A 29 11.76 2.01 -13.51
CA GLY A 29 11.95 0.71 -12.88
C GLY A 29 12.29 -0.39 -13.87
N THR A 30 12.78 -1.51 -13.34
CA THR A 30 12.97 -2.72 -14.16
C THR A 30 11.60 -3.29 -14.49
N SER A 31 11.37 -3.65 -15.75
CA SER A 31 10.09 -4.22 -16.18
C SER A 31 10.26 -5.54 -16.91
N ARG A 32 9.23 -6.38 -16.82
CA ARG A 32 9.11 -7.63 -17.57
C ARG A 32 7.68 -7.79 -18.07
N VAL A 33 7.54 -8.36 -19.27
CA VAL A 33 6.24 -8.72 -19.84
C VAL A 33 6.01 -10.22 -19.62
N TYR A 34 4.83 -10.56 -19.14
CA TYR A 34 4.37 -11.92 -18.89
C TYR A 34 3.20 -12.24 -19.82
N THR A 35 3.16 -13.47 -20.33
CA THR A 35 1.99 -14.02 -21.03
C THR A 35 0.94 -14.45 -20.00
N ALA A 36 0.33 -13.46 -19.36
CA ALA A 36 -0.73 -13.63 -18.37
C ALA A 36 -1.63 -12.39 -18.39
N SER A 37 -2.89 -12.55 -17.99
CA SER A 37 -3.80 -11.43 -17.79
C SER A 37 -3.43 -10.62 -16.54
N THR A 38 -3.90 -9.38 -16.48
CA THR A 38 -3.70 -8.51 -15.31
C THR A 38 -4.25 -9.17 -14.04
N GLU A 39 -5.38 -9.87 -14.14
CA GLU A 39 -6.03 -10.57 -13.03
C GLU A 39 -5.16 -11.73 -12.53
N GLN A 40 -4.55 -12.49 -13.44
CA GLN A 40 -3.65 -13.60 -13.09
C GLN A 40 -2.41 -13.11 -12.34
N VAL A 41 -1.83 -12.00 -12.81
CA VAL A 41 -0.70 -11.34 -12.14
C VAL A 41 -1.11 -10.85 -10.75
N TRP A 42 -2.22 -10.11 -10.65
CA TRP A 42 -2.73 -9.60 -9.37
C TRP A 42 -3.07 -10.70 -8.37
N ALA A 43 -3.47 -11.89 -8.84
CA ALA A 43 -3.81 -13.02 -7.99
C ALA A 43 -2.58 -13.70 -7.35
N VAL A 44 -1.38 -13.57 -7.91
CA VAL A 44 -0.15 -14.13 -7.33
C VAL A 44 0.73 -13.09 -6.65
N LEU A 45 0.61 -11.82 -7.06
CA LEU A 45 1.51 -10.74 -6.65
C LEU A 45 1.68 -10.60 -5.12
N PRO A 46 0.61 -10.60 -4.29
CA PRO A 46 0.79 -10.47 -2.84
C PRO A 46 1.59 -11.62 -2.22
N GLY A 47 1.44 -12.84 -2.76
CA GLY A 47 2.18 -14.02 -2.32
C GLY A 47 3.67 -13.92 -2.66
N VAL A 48 3.97 -13.50 -3.89
CA VAL A 48 5.36 -13.27 -4.35
C VAL A 48 6.05 -12.19 -3.50
N VAL A 49 5.37 -11.07 -3.25
CA VAL A 49 5.92 -9.99 -2.40
C VAL A 49 6.24 -10.49 -1.00
N ARG A 50 5.30 -11.19 -0.34
CA ARG A 50 5.54 -11.75 1.00
C ARG A 50 6.65 -12.80 1.03
N ALA A 51 6.71 -13.68 0.02
CA ALA A 51 7.77 -14.68 -0.09
C ALA A 51 9.16 -14.05 -0.29
N SER A 52 9.23 -12.86 -0.88
CA SER A 52 10.49 -12.11 -1.00
C SER A 52 10.98 -11.52 0.34
N GLY A 53 10.15 -11.51 1.38
CA GLY A 53 10.47 -10.87 2.67
C GLY A 53 10.12 -9.38 2.72
N LEU A 54 9.29 -8.90 1.79
CA LEU A 54 8.67 -7.59 1.81
C LEU A 54 7.24 -7.67 2.37
N ASP A 55 6.83 -6.63 3.08
CA ASP A 55 5.45 -6.40 3.48
C ASP A 55 4.65 -5.90 2.27
N TYR A 56 3.54 -6.56 1.93
CA TYR A 56 2.60 -6.07 0.92
C TYR A 56 1.68 -5.02 1.55
N VAL A 57 1.92 -3.75 1.26
CA VAL A 57 1.27 -2.62 1.93
C VAL A 57 -0.09 -2.32 1.32
N ASN A 58 -0.17 -2.25 -0.01
CA ASN A 58 -1.42 -1.97 -0.72
C ASN A 58 -1.39 -2.44 -2.18
N GLY A 59 -2.55 -2.67 -2.78
CA GLY A 59 -2.73 -2.86 -4.22
C GLY A 59 -3.96 -2.15 -4.75
N ASP A 60 -3.76 -1.22 -5.66
CA ASP A 60 -4.80 -0.56 -6.45
C ASP A 60 -4.82 -1.16 -7.86
N LYS A 61 -5.75 -2.09 -8.09
CA LYS A 61 -5.91 -2.75 -9.40
C LYS A 61 -6.42 -1.79 -10.48
N GLN A 62 -7.17 -0.75 -10.11
CA GLN A 62 -7.69 0.23 -11.06
C GLN A 62 -6.58 1.15 -11.58
N GLN A 63 -5.67 1.58 -10.71
CA GLN A 63 -4.50 2.37 -11.09
C GLN A 63 -3.32 1.52 -11.55
N GLY A 64 -3.44 0.19 -11.48
CA GLY A 64 -2.38 -0.74 -11.87
C GLY A 64 -1.14 -0.59 -10.99
N MET A 65 -1.29 -0.43 -9.67
CA MET A 65 -0.19 -0.08 -8.76
C MET A 65 -0.29 -0.83 -7.43
N ALA A 66 0.80 -1.46 -7.00
CA ALA A 66 0.96 -2.00 -5.66
C ALA A 66 2.16 -1.37 -4.95
N LEU A 67 2.11 -1.36 -3.63
CA LEU A 67 3.16 -0.86 -2.76
C LEU A 67 3.63 -1.98 -1.83
N ALA A 68 4.93 -2.11 -1.71
CA ALA A 68 5.57 -3.02 -0.79
C ALA A 68 6.68 -2.29 -0.02
N GLN A 69 6.94 -2.74 1.20
CA GLN A 69 7.94 -2.11 2.06
C GLN A 69 8.71 -3.17 2.85
N ARG A 70 9.96 -2.87 3.19
CA ARG A 70 10.65 -3.58 4.27
C ARG A 70 10.77 -2.65 5.47
N SER A 71 10.19 -3.04 6.61
CA SER A 71 10.31 -2.29 7.87
C SER A 71 11.77 -2.23 8.33
N ILE A 72 12.12 -1.18 9.08
CA ILE A 72 13.48 -1.00 9.63
C ILE A 72 13.77 -2.18 10.56
N SER A 73 14.88 -2.88 10.32
CA SER A 73 15.37 -3.96 11.17
C SER A 73 16.85 -3.71 11.49
N ALA A 74 17.42 -4.48 12.42
CA ALA A 74 18.84 -4.37 12.79
C ALA A 74 19.81 -4.50 11.59
N PHE A 75 19.33 -4.98 10.44
CA PHE A 75 20.08 -5.18 9.21
C PHE A 75 19.45 -4.49 7.98
N SER A 76 18.44 -3.62 8.14
CA SER A 76 17.69 -2.99 7.03
C SER A 76 17.22 -1.58 7.39
N TYR A 77 17.55 -0.59 6.55
CA TYR A 77 17.26 0.84 6.79
C TYR A 77 15.96 1.35 6.12
N GLY A 78 15.03 0.45 5.82
CA GLY A 78 13.75 0.78 5.20
C GLY A 78 13.83 0.92 3.68
N GLU A 79 13.01 0.15 2.97
CA GLU A 79 12.97 0.10 1.51
C GLU A 79 11.54 0.28 1.01
N ASN A 80 11.31 1.20 0.06
CA ASN A 80 10.00 1.45 -0.53
C ASN A 80 9.97 0.95 -1.97
N VAL A 81 9.11 -0.04 -2.24
CA VAL A 81 8.95 -0.65 -3.56
C VAL A 81 7.58 -0.31 -4.12
N ALA A 82 7.55 0.28 -5.31
CA ALA A 82 6.33 0.45 -6.10
C ALA A 82 6.33 -0.55 -7.25
N ILE A 83 5.20 -1.22 -7.45
CA ILE A 83 5.02 -2.25 -8.47
C ILE A 83 3.88 -1.81 -9.36
N PHE A 84 4.14 -1.61 -10.65
CA PHE A 84 3.12 -1.20 -11.61
C PHE A 84 2.74 -2.38 -12.50
N VAL A 85 1.44 -2.61 -12.67
CA VAL A 85 0.87 -3.70 -13.47
C VAL A 85 0.02 -3.06 -14.55
N SER A 86 0.35 -3.31 -15.81
CA SER A 86 -0.35 -2.72 -16.96
C SER A 86 -0.55 -3.74 -18.08
N PRO A 87 -1.68 -3.72 -18.79
CA PRO A 87 -1.87 -4.56 -19.96
C PRO A 87 -0.91 -4.12 -21.08
N VAL A 88 -0.48 -5.07 -21.90
CA VAL A 88 0.22 -4.80 -23.16
C VAL A 88 -0.75 -5.06 -24.29
N GLN A 89 -1.06 -4.03 -25.09
CA GLN A 89 -1.74 -4.23 -26.37
C GLN A 89 -0.86 -5.11 -27.25
N SER A 90 -1.31 -6.34 -27.48
CA SER A 90 -0.66 -7.32 -28.34
C SER A 90 -1.61 -7.70 -29.46
N PRO A 91 -1.13 -7.81 -30.72
CA PRO A 91 -1.93 -8.37 -31.80
C PRO A 91 -2.18 -9.88 -31.63
N SER A 92 -1.52 -10.53 -30.66
CA SER A 92 -1.74 -11.94 -30.33
C SER A 92 -3.02 -12.17 -29.52
N LYS A 93 -3.62 -13.37 -29.62
CA LYS A 93 -4.78 -13.77 -28.81
C LYS A 93 -4.48 -13.90 -27.30
N ALA A 94 -3.22 -13.98 -26.90
CA ALA A 94 -2.85 -14.18 -25.50
C ALA A 94 -2.75 -12.82 -24.78
N SER A 95 -3.42 -12.71 -23.63
CA SER A 95 -3.29 -11.54 -22.76
C SER A 95 -1.84 -11.42 -22.28
N GLN A 96 -1.26 -10.23 -22.47
CA GLN A 96 0.08 -9.90 -22.02
C GLN A 96 0.02 -8.79 -20.99
N THR A 97 0.79 -8.93 -19.92
CA THR A 97 0.86 -7.96 -18.83
C THR A 97 2.30 -7.54 -18.59
N ARG A 98 2.55 -6.23 -18.58
CA ARG A 98 3.82 -5.65 -18.15
C ARG A 98 3.76 -5.39 -16.66
N VAL A 99 4.74 -5.91 -15.93
CA VAL A 99 5.00 -5.54 -14.54
C VAL A 99 6.31 -4.75 -14.49
N GLU A 100 6.26 -3.58 -13.90
CA GLU A 100 7.42 -2.74 -13.59
C GLU A 100 7.61 -2.69 -12.07
N VAL A 101 8.86 -2.83 -11.62
CA VAL A 101 9.23 -2.72 -10.21
C VAL A 101 10.21 -1.56 -10.05
N VAL A 102 9.87 -0.65 -9.16
CA VAL A 102 10.69 0.51 -8.78
C VAL A 102 11.05 0.38 -7.31
N SER A 103 12.32 0.08 -7.01
CA SER A 103 12.83 0.13 -5.64
C SER A 103 13.58 1.43 -5.38
N LYS A 104 13.17 2.18 -4.35
CA LYS A 104 13.91 3.34 -3.86
C LYS A 104 14.41 3.06 -2.45
N ARG A 105 15.72 3.24 -2.27
CA ARG A 105 16.42 3.02 -0.99
C ARG A 105 16.46 4.30 -0.19
N THR A 106 16.24 4.20 1.12
CA THR A 106 16.17 5.39 1.97
C THR A 106 17.54 6.00 2.25
N PHE A 107 18.65 5.24 2.31
CA PHE A 107 20.05 5.74 2.28
C PHE A 107 21.03 4.54 2.31
N ALA A 108 21.88 4.32 1.30
CA ALA A 108 23.20 3.62 1.41
C ALA A 108 23.94 3.50 0.05
N PRO A 109 25.28 3.70 -0.01
CA PRO A 109 26.10 3.56 -1.22
C PRO A 109 26.63 2.13 -1.47
N ASN A 110 26.04 1.08 -0.87
CA ASN A 110 26.60 -0.28 -0.93
C ASN A 110 26.18 -1.09 -2.16
N ILE A 111 27.20 -1.66 -2.84
CA ILE A 111 27.14 -2.51 -4.04
C ILE A 111 26.54 -3.92 -3.78
N LEU A 112 26.24 -4.28 -2.52
CA LEU A 112 25.78 -5.61 -2.10
C LEU A 112 24.28 -5.70 -1.73
N ALA A 113 23.49 -4.68 -1.99
CA ALA A 113 22.09 -4.68 -1.58
C ALA A 113 21.19 -5.45 -2.56
N THR A 114 20.26 -6.24 -2.00
CA THR A 114 19.33 -7.12 -2.72
C THR A 114 18.62 -6.40 -3.87
N ASN A 115 18.60 -7.05 -5.03
CA ASN A 115 17.91 -6.58 -6.23
C ASN A 115 16.44 -7.01 -6.15
N TRP A 116 15.61 -6.19 -5.49
CA TRP A 116 14.19 -6.47 -5.31
C TRP A 116 13.43 -6.58 -6.62
N GLU A 117 13.85 -5.80 -7.62
CA GLU A 117 13.32 -5.86 -8.96
C GLU A 117 13.45 -7.26 -9.54
N SER A 118 14.65 -7.85 -9.54
CA SER A 118 14.83 -9.21 -10.06
C SER A 118 14.11 -10.25 -9.21
N VAL A 119 14.19 -10.16 -7.88
CA VAL A 119 13.53 -11.11 -6.97
C VAL A 119 12.02 -11.16 -7.21
N LEU A 120 11.36 -10.01 -7.32
CA LEU A 120 9.93 -9.94 -7.55
C LEU A 120 9.56 -10.37 -8.98
N LEU A 121 10.32 -9.94 -9.98
CA LEU A 121 10.04 -10.30 -11.38
C LEU A 121 10.27 -11.80 -11.65
N ASP A 122 11.26 -12.41 -11.01
CA ASP A 122 11.53 -13.85 -11.12
C ASP A 122 10.49 -14.66 -10.34
N GLY A 123 10.14 -14.24 -9.13
CA GLY A 123 9.07 -14.87 -8.35
C GLY A 123 7.71 -14.84 -9.07
N LEU A 124 7.39 -13.76 -9.77
CA LEU A 124 6.21 -13.68 -10.64
C LEU A 124 6.29 -14.67 -11.81
N ALA A 125 7.46 -14.82 -12.44
CA ALA A 125 7.63 -15.78 -13.53
C ALA A 125 7.37 -17.21 -13.04
N THR A 126 7.96 -17.58 -11.90
CA THR A 126 7.77 -18.91 -11.28
C THR A 126 6.31 -19.16 -10.89
N ALA A 127 5.67 -18.19 -10.23
CA ALA A 127 4.28 -18.34 -9.79
C ALA A 127 3.28 -18.44 -10.96
N LEU A 128 3.51 -17.69 -12.04
CA LEU A 128 2.67 -17.74 -13.23
C LEU A 128 2.90 -19.02 -14.03
N ALA A 129 4.15 -19.49 -14.13
CA ALA A 129 4.47 -20.78 -14.77
C ALA A 129 3.86 -21.97 -14.03
N GLY A 130 3.88 -21.96 -12.69
CA GLY A 130 3.27 -23.01 -11.86
C GLY A 130 1.74 -23.11 -12.00
N ARG A 131 1.05 -22.03 -12.39
CA ARG A 131 -0.39 -22.09 -12.73
C ARG A 131 -0.66 -22.67 -14.11
N MET A 132 0.28 -22.57 -15.05
CA MET A 132 0.13 -23.15 -16.38
C MET A 132 0.19 -24.68 -16.35
N THR A 133 0.90 -25.28 -15.39
CA THR A 133 0.95 -26.74 -15.20
C THR A 133 -0.32 -27.34 -14.58
N ASP A 134 -1.11 -26.53 -13.85
CA ASP A 134 -2.42 -26.92 -13.32
C ASP A 134 -3.59 -26.64 -14.28
N THR A 135 -3.31 -26.14 -15.49
CA THR A 135 -4.34 -25.74 -16.45
C THR A 135 -4.83 -26.94 -17.29
N ALA A 136 -5.53 -27.88 -16.65
CA ALA A 136 -6.50 -28.74 -17.33
C ALA A 136 -7.95 -28.52 -16.83
N ALA A 137 -8.17 -27.57 -15.93
CA ALA A 137 -9.52 -27.16 -15.54
C ALA A 137 -9.61 -25.63 -15.51
N ALA A 138 -9.84 -25.04 -16.68
CA ALA A 138 -10.39 -23.70 -16.78
C ALA A 138 -11.83 -23.74 -16.24
N VAL A 139 -11.99 -23.57 -14.92
CA VAL A 139 -13.26 -23.15 -14.34
C VAL A 139 -13.38 -21.67 -14.67
N ALA A 140 -14.38 -21.30 -15.47
CA ALA A 140 -14.76 -19.92 -15.70
C ALA A 140 -14.85 -19.19 -14.35
N PRO A 141 -14.45 -17.91 -14.23
CA PRO A 141 -14.61 -17.18 -12.99
C PRO A 141 -16.11 -17.10 -12.67
N THR A 142 -16.58 -17.94 -11.75
CA THR A 142 -17.82 -17.70 -11.03
C THR A 142 -17.74 -16.26 -10.51
N PRO A 143 -18.76 -15.40 -10.70
CA PRO A 143 -18.74 -14.05 -10.15
C PRO A 143 -18.50 -14.19 -8.65
N SER A 144 -17.28 -13.84 -8.22
CA SER A 144 -16.89 -13.91 -6.82
C SER A 144 -17.78 -12.92 -6.09
N SER A 145 -18.58 -13.40 -5.13
CA SER A 145 -19.32 -12.54 -4.22
C SER A 145 -18.42 -11.39 -3.75
N PRO A 146 -18.95 -10.16 -3.64
CA PRO A 146 -18.16 -9.02 -3.17
C PRO A 146 -17.45 -9.39 -1.87
N LEU A 147 -16.15 -9.08 -1.78
CA LEU A 147 -15.38 -9.27 -0.57
C LEU A 147 -16.03 -8.41 0.53
N GLN A 148 -16.31 -9.01 1.70
CA GLN A 148 -16.95 -8.33 2.83
C GLN A 148 -15.95 -8.18 3.99
N HIS A 149 -16.20 -7.23 4.89
CA HIS A 149 -15.47 -7.18 6.15
C HIS A 149 -15.68 -8.47 6.93
N ARG A 150 -14.60 -8.98 7.51
CA ARG A 150 -14.65 -10.15 8.41
C ARG A 150 -15.34 -9.83 9.72
N ASP A 151 -15.07 -8.63 10.25
CA ASP A 151 -15.62 -8.17 11.52
C ASP A 151 -16.75 -7.19 11.29
N LYS A 152 -17.58 -7.01 12.32
CA LYS A 152 -18.66 -6.06 12.27
C LYS A 152 -18.12 -4.64 12.12
N VAL A 153 -18.51 -3.97 11.04
CA VAL A 153 -18.17 -2.56 10.81
C VAL A 153 -18.83 -1.70 11.90
N PRO A 154 -18.07 -0.84 12.60
CA PRO A 154 -18.64 0.10 13.56
C PRO A 154 -19.67 1.02 12.88
N PRO A 155 -20.75 1.43 13.58
CA PRO A 155 -21.74 2.31 12.97
C PRO A 155 -21.15 3.69 12.61
N PRO A 156 -21.71 4.39 11.62
CA PRO A 156 -21.35 5.78 11.35
C PRO A 156 -21.55 6.64 12.61
N SER A 157 -20.59 7.53 12.90
CA SER A 157 -20.63 8.36 14.10
C SER A 157 -21.26 9.74 13.91
N ALA A 158 -21.54 10.13 12.66
CA ALA A 158 -21.92 11.49 12.27
C ALA A 158 -20.90 12.59 12.66
N TYR A 159 -19.65 12.20 12.98
CA TYR A 159 -18.60 13.14 13.39
C TYR A 159 -18.25 14.16 12.31
N ALA A 160 -18.13 13.72 11.05
CA ALA A 160 -17.82 14.59 9.92
C ALA A 160 -18.27 13.92 8.59
N PRO A 161 -18.42 14.70 7.50
CA PRO A 161 -18.53 14.16 6.15
C PRO A 161 -17.32 13.29 5.80
N ILE A 162 -17.53 12.20 5.05
CA ILE A 162 -16.43 11.29 4.68
C ILE A 162 -15.38 11.94 3.79
N ASP A 163 -15.71 12.98 3.04
CA ASP A 163 -14.79 13.69 2.16
C ASP A 163 -14.07 14.87 2.83
N ASP A 164 -14.36 15.17 4.10
CA ASP A 164 -13.69 16.22 4.86
C ASP A 164 -12.36 15.74 5.46
N ALA A 165 -11.29 15.88 4.67
CA ALA A 165 -9.93 15.59 5.14
C ALA A 165 -9.45 16.53 6.26
N GLN A 166 -10.06 17.71 6.43
CA GLN A 166 -9.65 18.68 7.45
C GLN A 166 -10.21 18.31 8.84
N ALA A 167 -11.31 17.56 8.87
CA ALA A 167 -11.89 17.02 10.11
C ALA A 167 -11.07 15.90 10.74
N ILE A 168 -10.10 15.29 10.02
CA ILE A 168 -9.35 14.16 10.56
C ILE A 168 -8.45 14.62 11.72
N PRO A 169 -8.67 14.09 12.95
CA PRO A 169 -7.90 14.52 14.11
C PRO A 169 -6.44 14.09 14.05
N TYR A 170 -5.57 14.83 14.75
CA TYR A 170 -4.14 14.57 14.98
C TYR A 170 -3.23 14.56 13.75
N ILE A 171 -3.72 14.24 12.55
CA ILE A 171 -2.88 14.09 11.36
C ILE A 171 -2.54 15.46 10.74
N GLY A 172 -1.29 15.60 10.30
CA GLY A 172 -0.82 16.77 9.56
C GLY A 172 -1.12 16.70 8.05
N ASP A 173 -0.69 17.73 7.33
CA ASP A 173 -0.98 17.95 5.90
C ASP A 173 -0.67 16.74 5.01
N LYS A 174 0.42 16.02 5.29
CA LYS A 174 0.80 14.82 4.54
C LYS A 174 -0.28 13.73 4.61
N GLY A 175 -0.90 13.53 5.77
CA GLY A 175 -1.98 12.56 5.93
C GLY A 175 -3.26 13.02 5.25
N ARG A 176 -3.61 14.31 5.43
CA ARG A 176 -4.77 14.92 4.79
C ARG A 176 -4.67 14.85 3.26
N ALA A 177 -3.51 15.13 2.70
CA ALA A 177 -3.24 15.03 1.25
C ALA A 177 -3.31 13.58 0.72
N ARG A 178 -3.12 12.57 1.58
CA ARG A 178 -3.23 11.15 1.19
C ARG A 178 -4.66 10.62 1.29
N TYR A 179 -5.49 11.21 2.14
CA TYR A 179 -6.85 10.74 2.39
C TYR A 179 -7.74 10.59 1.14
N PRO A 180 -7.66 11.47 0.12
CA PRO A 180 -8.42 11.27 -1.12
C PRO A 180 -8.14 9.96 -1.86
N LEU A 181 -6.98 9.32 -1.63
CA LEU A 181 -6.69 8.00 -2.18
C LEU A 181 -7.41 6.88 -1.44
N TYR A 182 -7.59 7.02 -0.12
CA TYR A 182 -8.40 6.11 0.66
C TYR A 182 -9.86 6.15 0.19
N LEU A 183 -10.41 7.35 -0.08
CA LEU A 183 -11.79 7.51 -0.57
C LEU A 183 -12.06 6.78 -1.89
N LYS A 184 -11.05 6.71 -2.77
CA LYS A 184 -11.16 6.05 -4.08
C LYS A 184 -10.84 4.55 -4.05
N ALA A 185 -10.36 4.03 -2.93
CA ALA A 185 -9.91 2.66 -2.85
C ALA A 185 -11.10 1.67 -2.79
N ALA A 186 -10.86 0.46 -3.30
CA ALA A 186 -11.86 -0.60 -3.27
C ALA A 186 -12.15 -1.08 -1.85
N THR A 187 -13.41 -1.37 -1.56
CA THR A 187 -13.85 -1.98 -0.30
C THR A 187 -13.54 -3.49 -0.30
N PRO A 188 -13.38 -4.13 0.87
CA PRO A 188 -13.40 -3.55 2.21
C PRO A 188 -12.12 -2.77 2.53
N LYS A 189 -12.26 -1.59 3.15
CA LYS A 189 -11.14 -0.69 3.47
C LYS A 189 -11.30 -0.04 4.83
N ALA A 190 -10.18 0.31 5.47
CA ALA A 190 -10.17 0.96 6.78
C ALA A 190 -9.02 1.97 6.88
N PHE A 191 -9.29 3.12 7.51
CA PHE A 191 -8.33 4.18 7.79
C PHE A 191 -8.21 4.37 9.30
N VAL A 192 -6.99 4.30 9.82
CA VAL A 192 -6.65 4.43 11.24
C VAL A 192 -5.77 5.64 11.47
N ILE A 193 -5.99 6.30 12.59
CA ILE A 193 -5.16 7.39 13.09
C ILE A 193 -4.71 7.10 14.52
N ASN A 194 -3.67 7.80 14.97
CA ASN A 194 -3.22 7.80 16.35
C ASN A 194 -2.98 9.22 16.88
N GLN A 195 -2.90 9.34 18.21
CA GLN A 195 -2.73 10.61 18.92
C GLN A 195 -1.40 11.32 18.65
N ARG A 196 -0.44 10.65 18.01
CA ARG A 196 0.88 11.18 17.67
C ARG A 196 0.94 11.70 16.23
N GLY A 197 -0.20 11.74 15.53
CA GLY A 197 -0.32 12.17 14.14
C GLY A 197 0.02 11.11 13.10
N GLY A 198 0.22 9.87 13.54
CA GLY A 198 0.38 8.72 12.65
C GLY A 198 -0.96 8.27 12.06
N TRP A 199 -0.91 7.78 10.83
CA TRP A 199 -2.06 7.25 10.10
C TRP A 199 -1.65 6.06 9.23
N ARG A 200 -2.59 5.15 8.98
CA ARG A 200 -2.44 3.96 8.13
C ARG A 200 -3.79 3.66 7.47
N TRP A 201 -3.76 2.99 6.32
CA TRP A 201 -4.98 2.43 5.75
C TRP A 201 -4.68 1.20 4.92
N ILE A 202 -5.68 0.32 4.78
CA ILE A 202 -5.66 -0.87 3.93
C ILE A 202 -6.99 -0.91 3.17
N ALA A 203 -6.98 -1.46 1.97
CA ALA A 203 -8.15 -1.62 1.11
C ALA A 203 -8.17 -2.97 0.40
N ASN A 204 -9.35 -3.31 -0.15
CA ASN A 204 -9.62 -4.57 -0.84
C ASN A 204 -9.19 -5.80 -0.02
N ASP A 205 -9.44 -5.77 1.29
CA ASP A 205 -9.05 -6.82 2.24
C ASP A 205 -10.13 -6.99 3.31
N SER A 206 -10.65 -8.20 3.50
CA SER A 206 -11.67 -8.50 4.50
C SER A 206 -11.20 -8.24 5.94
N ASP A 207 -9.89 -8.28 6.20
CA ASP A 207 -9.27 -7.99 7.49
C ASP A 207 -8.72 -6.55 7.55
N ALA A 208 -9.12 -5.65 6.64
CA ALA A 208 -8.57 -4.29 6.55
C ALA A 208 -8.54 -3.58 7.91
N MET A 209 -9.65 -3.65 8.68
CA MET A 209 -9.75 -3.04 10.01
C MET A 209 -8.71 -3.60 11.00
N ARG A 210 -8.61 -4.94 11.17
CA ARG A 210 -7.65 -5.57 12.09
C ARG A 210 -6.21 -5.26 11.69
N LYS A 211 -5.88 -5.48 10.41
CA LYS A 211 -4.51 -5.31 9.90
C LYS A 211 -4.05 -3.86 10.03
N THR A 212 -4.89 -2.89 9.67
CA THR A 212 -4.47 -1.48 9.71
C THR A 212 -4.30 -0.99 11.15
N LEU A 213 -5.16 -1.43 12.09
CA LEU A 213 -4.97 -1.17 13.53
C LEU A 213 -3.69 -1.81 14.06
N ALA A 214 -3.42 -3.08 13.74
CA ALA A 214 -2.21 -3.79 14.16
C ALA A 214 -0.93 -3.11 13.64
N ILE A 215 -0.91 -2.69 12.37
CA ILE A 215 0.22 -1.94 11.79
C ILE A 215 0.40 -0.60 12.48
N CYS A 216 -0.69 0.11 12.80
CA CYS A 216 -0.59 1.36 13.54
C CYS A 216 0.01 1.16 14.94
N LEU A 217 -0.38 0.09 15.63
CA LEU A 217 0.13 -0.25 16.97
C LEU A 217 1.60 -0.67 16.98
N ALA A 218 2.21 -0.95 15.82
CA ALA A 218 3.65 -1.18 15.72
C ALA A 218 4.48 0.09 16.00
N ASP A 219 3.87 1.29 15.91
CA ASP A 219 4.51 2.54 16.30
C ASP A 219 4.60 2.60 17.85
N PRO A 220 5.80 2.66 18.47
CA PRO A 220 5.94 2.58 19.93
C PRO A 220 5.12 3.65 20.66
N GLY A 221 4.28 3.24 21.62
CA GLY A 221 3.44 4.15 22.40
C GLY A 221 2.28 4.80 21.62
N ALA A 222 1.99 4.36 20.40
CA ALA A 222 0.81 4.78 19.68
C ALA A 222 -0.46 4.12 20.27
N ARG A 223 -1.53 4.90 20.36
CA ARG A 223 -2.89 4.40 20.60
C ARG A 223 -3.66 4.64 19.31
N CYS A 224 -4.20 3.56 18.76
CA CYS A 224 -4.71 3.54 17.39
C CYS A 224 -6.20 3.26 17.37
N TRP A 225 -6.93 4.04 16.58
CA TRP A 225 -8.37 3.89 16.43
C TRP A 225 -8.80 4.07 14.98
N LEU A 226 -9.91 3.42 14.62
CA LEU A 226 -10.55 3.61 13.32
C LEU A 226 -11.09 5.04 13.22
N TYR A 227 -10.73 5.74 12.15
CA TYR A 227 -11.35 7.01 11.76
C TYR A 227 -12.47 6.77 10.74
N ALA A 228 -12.19 5.98 9.70
CA ALA A 228 -13.14 5.66 8.66
C ALA A 228 -13.05 4.17 8.28
N VAL A 229 -14.20 3.61 7.90
CA VAL A 229 -14.33 2.26 7.36
C VAL A 229 -15.21 2.36 6.12
N ASP A 230 -14.75 1.82 5.00
CA ASP A 230 -15.37 2.00 3.68
C ASP A 230 -15.68 3.47 3.37
N ASP A 231 -16.97 3.82 3.26
CA ASP A 231 -17.43 5.14 2.83
C ASP A 231 -18.07 5.91 3.99
N GLN A 232 -17.75 5.56 5.25
CA GLN A 232 -18.30 6.17 6.45
C GLN A 232 -17.24 6.52 7.50
N VAL A 233 -17.44 7.67 8.15
CA VAL A 233 -16.66 8.07 9.33
C VAL A 233 -17.24 7.34 10.55
N VAL A 234 -16.37 6.63 11.27
CA VAL A 234 -16.69 5.88 12.50
C VAL A 234 -16.05 6.49 13.75
N TRP A 235 -15.28 7.58 13.57
CA TRP A 235 -14.58 8.26 14.64
C TRP A 235 -15.52 8.81 15.72
N GLN A 236 -15.20 8.56 16.99
CA GLN A 236 -15.95 9.08 18.13
C GLN A 236 -15.13 10.17 18.85
N GLU A 237 -15.77 11.30 19.20
CA GLU A 237 -15.12 12.35 20.00
C GLU A 237 -14.69 11.82 21.37
N ASP A 238 -15.60 11.10 22.03
CA ASP A 238 -15.34 10.38 23.27
C ASP A 238 -14.39 9.21 23.01
N GLU A 239 -13.19 9.30 23.56
CA GLU A 239 -12.14 8.30 23.39
C GLU A 239 -12.58 6.90 23.86
N SER A 240 -13.44 6.81 24.88
CA SER A 240 -13.93 5.53 25.40
C SER A 240 -14.83 4.78 24.42
N LYS A 241 -15.37 5.46 23.40
CA LYS A 241 -16.24 4.89 22.37
C LYS A 241 -15.50 4.61 21.06
N ARG A 242 -14.21 4.95 20.96
CA ARG A 242 -13.44 4.76 19.72
C ARG A 242 -13.08 3.29 19.54
N THR A 243 -13.25 2.78 18.33
CA THR A 243 -12.89 1.39 18.02
C THR A 243 -11.37 1.23 17.91
N SER A 244 -10.78 0.54 18.89
CA SER A 244 -9.39 0.09 18.92
C SER A 244 -9.27 -1.39 18.51
N LEU A 245 -8.05 -1.93 18.38
CA LEU A 245 -7.88 -3.36 18.05
C LEU A 245 -8.49 -4.31 19.09
N PRO A 246 -8.28 -4.10 20.41
CA PRO A 246 -8.97 -4.90 21.42
C PRO A 246 -10.49 -4.83 21.29
N GLU A 247 -11.06 -3.63 21.10
CA GLU A 247 -12.52 -3.47 20.95
C GLU A 247 -13.07 -4.21 19.72
N LEU A 248 -12.37 -4.13 18.58
CA LEU A 248 -12.75 -4.85 17.36
C LEU A 248 -12.64 -6.38 17.49
N LEU A 249 -11.87 -6.90 18.46
CA LEU A 249 -11.73 -8.34 18.70
C LEU A 249 -12.83 -8.89 19.64
N LEU A 250 -13.60 -8.03 20.31
CA LEU A 250 -14.67 -8.43 21.23
C LEU A 250 -16.01 -8.70 20.53
N HIS A 251 -16.19 -8.22 19.29
CA HIS A 251 -17.41 -8.34 18.49
C HIS A 251 -17.14 -9.04 17.15
#